data_AF-A0A2V6JED3-F1
#
_entry.id   AF-A0A2V6JED3-F1
#
_cell.length_a   1.000
_cell.length_b   1.000
_cell.length_c   1.000
_cell.angle_alpha   90.00
_cell.angle_beta   90.00
_cell.angle_gamma   90.00
#
_symmetry.space_group_name_H-M   'P 1'
#
loop_
_entity.id
_entity.type
_entity.pdbx_description
1 polymer ?
#
loop_
_entity_poly.entity_id
_entity_poly.type
_entity_poly.pdbx_seq_one_letter_code
_entity_poly.pdbx_strand_id
1 'polypeptide(L)' 'MGTLFRTKSPELLMREAQAPERQLKRSLSALDLTALGIGAIIGTGIFGLTGTAAAGEQAAASIWKTPLLNFVQAWIS' A
#
# COMPACT_ATOMS: atom_id res chain seq x y z
N MET A 1 25.77 -13.08 3.07
CA MET A 1 24.39 -13.11 3.60
C MET A 1 24.18 -12.01 4.65
N GLY A 2 24.52 -10.74 4.37
CA GLY A 2 24.63 -9.69 5.40
C GLY A 2 23.81 -8.41 5.16
N THR A 3 22.93 -8.39 4.16
CA THR A 3 22.26 -7.17 3.69
C THR A 3 20.74 -7.20 3.79
N LEU A 4 20.12 -8.38 3.96
CA LEU A 4 18.65 -8.54 3.97
C LEU A 4 17.97 -8.00 5.24
N PHE A 5 18.66 -8.01 6.38
CA PHE A 5 18.09 -7.58 7.68
C PHE A 5 18.78 -6.33 8.25
N ARG A 6 19.48 -5.56 7.43
CA ARG A 6 20.14 -4.33 7.88
C ARG A 6 19.12 -3.20 7.99
N THR A 7 19.01 -2.61 9.18
CA THR A 7 18.17 -1.42 9.40
C THR A 7 18.88 -0.16 8.92
N LYS A 8 18.10 0.74 8.30
CA LYS A 8 18.58 2.04 7.85
C LYS A 8 18.56 3.02 9.02
N SER A 9 19.61 3.82 9.21
CA SER A 9 19.65 4.77 10.32
C SER A 9 18.74 5.97 10.05
N PRO A 10 18.12 6.57 11.09
CA PRO A 10 17.24 7.74 10.92
C PRO A 10 17.95 8.94 10.28
N GLU A 11 19.22 9.16 10.64
CA GLU A 11 20.03 10.28 10.13
C GLU A 11 20.24 10.16 8.63
N LEU A 12 20.43 8.93 8.15
CA LEU A 12 20.61 8.65 6.74
C LEU A 12 19.31 8.88 5.96
N LEU A 13 18.15 8.52 6.53
CA LEU A 13 16.83 8.84 5.94
C LEU A 13 16.60 10.35 5.82
N MET A 14 16.93 11.11 6.86
CA MET A 14 16.79 12.57 6.84
C MET A 14 17.67 13.23 5.78
N ARG A 15 18.93 12.77 5.65
CA ARG A 15 19.86 13.27 4.63
C ARG A 15 19.35 12.99 3.21
N GLU A 16 18.87 11.78 2.94
CA GLU A 16 18.34 11.41 1.62
C GLU A 16 17.07 12.18 1.26
N ALA A 17 16.20 12.46 2.24
CA ALA A 17 14.98 13.25 2.04
C ALA A 17 15.28 14.73 1.73
N GLN A 18 16.45 15.23 2.13
CA GLN A 18 16.89 16.60 1.90
C GLN A 18 17.71 16.77 0.61
N ALA A 19 18.00 15.68 -0.13
CA ALA A 19 18.75 15.75 -1.39
C ALA A 19 18.05 16.69 -2.40
N PRO A 20 18.72 17.78 -2.85
CA PRO A 20 18.07 18.84 -3.63
C PRO A 20 17.51 18.34 -4.97
N GLU A 21 18.14 17.34 -5.58
CA GLU A 21 17.68 16.70 -6.82
C GLU A 21 16.40 15.84 -6.65
N ARG A 22 16.00 15.50 -5.41
CA ARG A 22 14.81 14.69 -5.11
C ARG A 22 13.78 15.37 -4.21
N GLN A 23 13.97 16.64 -3.88
CA GLN A 23 13.01 17.36 -3.03
C GLN A 23 11.73 17.73 -3.78
N LEU A 24 10.59 17.48 -3.13
CA LEU A 24 9.27 17.89 -3.59
C LEU A 24 8.79 19.13 -2.82
N LYS A 25 8.02 19.99 -3.49
CA LYS A 25 7.36 21.13 -2.82
C LYS A 25 6.34 20.60 -1.80
N ARG A 26 6.40 21.10 -0.56
CA ARG A 26 5.37 20.81 0.45
C ARG A 26 4.08 21.56 0.11
N SER A 27 3.18 20.90 -0.61
CA SER A 27 1.90 21.46 -1.06
C SER A 27 0.67 20.86 -0.39
N LEU A 28 0.82 19.71 0.28
CA LEU A 28 -0.30 18.99 0.91
C LEU A 28 -0.59 19.52 2.32
N SER A 29 -1.84 19.89 2.56
CA SER A 29 -2.40 20.19 3.88
C SER A 29 -2.87 18.92 4.60
N ALA A 30 -3.28 19.05 5.87
CA ALA A 30 -3.83 17.94 6.64
C ALA A 30 -5.09 17.32 6.01
N LEU A 31 -5.92 18.15 5.37
CA LEU A 31 -7.11 17.66 4.67
C LEU A 31 -6.72 16.89 3.39
N ASP A 32 -5.74 17.38 2.65
CA ASP A 32 -5.27 16.71 1.43
C ASP A 32 -4.65 15.35 1.75
N LEU A 33 -3.87 15.27 2.83
CA LEU A 33 -3.31 14.01 3.36
C LEU A 33 -4.41 13.04 3.80
N THR A 34 -5.48 13.55 4.44
CA THR A 34 -6.62 12.72 4.87
C THR A 34 -7.38 12.18 3.66
N ALA A 35 -7.66 13.02 2.67
CA ALA A 35 -8.32 12.63 1.43
C ALA A 35 -7.49 11.61 0.63
N LEU A 36 -6.17 11.77 0.59
CA LEU A 36 -5.25 10.80 -0.02
C LEU A 36 -5.31 9.45 0.69
N GLY A 37 -5.34 9.44 2.03
CA GLY A 37 -5.49 8.21 2.82
C GLY A 37 -6.83 7.50 2.55
N ILE A 38 -7.93 8.26 2.52
CA ILE A 38 -9.26 7.72 2.19
C ILE A 38 -9.27 7.12 0.78
N GLY A 39 -8.73 7.84 -0.21
CA GLY A 39 -8.65 7.36 -1.59
C GLY A 39 -7.81 6.09 -1.74
N ALA A 40 -6.73 5.96 -0.97
CA ALA A 40 -5.91 4.75 -0.96
C ALA A 40 -6.61 3.55 -0.30
N ILE A 41 -7.51 3.78 0.67
CA ILE A 41 -8.23 2.72 1.41
C ILE A 41 -9.50 2.27 0.66
N ILE A 42 -10.31 3.21 0.18
CA ILE A 42 -11.64 2.95 -0.41
C ILE A 42 -11.55 2.50 -1.89
N GLY A 43 -10.37 2.10 -2.35
CA GLY A 43 -10.18 1.53 -3.68
C GLY A 43 -10.61 0.06 -3.78
N THR A 44 -9.76 -0.73 -4.42
CA THR A 44 -9.94 -2.16 -4.68
C THR A 44 -10.13 -3.02 -3.44
N GLY A 45 -9.77 -2.56 -2.24
CA GLY A 45 -9.95 -3.30 -0.99
C GLY A 45 -11.42 -3.57 -0.67
N ILE A 46 -12.23 -2.51 -0.48
CA ILE A 46 -13.66 -2.66 -0.19
C ILE A 46 -14.41 -3.18 -1.40
N PHE A 47 -14.21 -2.61 -2.59
CA PHE A 47 -15.00 -3.01 -3.76
C PHE A 47 -14.61 -4.40 -4.31
N GLY A 48 -13.35 -4.82 -4.19
CA GLY A 48 -12.92 -6.15 -4.62
C GLY A 48 -13.41 -7.26 -3.69
N LEU A 49 -13.25 -7.08 -2.37
CA LEU A 49 -13.73 -8.06 -1.38
C LEU A 49 -15.26 -8.13 -1.34
N THR A 50 -15.94 -6.99 -1.42
CA THR A 50 -17.41 -6.97 -1.40
C THR A 50 -17.98 -7.47 -2.73
N GLY A 51 -17.35 -7.16 -3.87
CA GLY A 51 -17.76 -7.65 -5.18
C GLY A 51 -17.61 -9.17 -5.35
N THR A 52 -16.52 -9.74 -4.82
CA THR A 52 -16.32 -11.20 -4.79
C THR A 52 -17.30 -11.89 -3.83
N ALA A 53 -17.55 -11.31 -2.65
CA ALA A 53 -18.59 -11.79 -1.74
C ALA A 53 -19.99 -11.72 -2.37
N ALA A 54 -20.32 -10.65 -3.10
CA ALA A 54 -21.59 -10.49 -3.80
C ALA A 54 -21.75 -11.47 -4.97
N ALA A 55 -20.66 -11.89 -5.60
CA ALA A 55 -20.63 -12.94 -6.62
C ALA A 55 -20.82 -14.37 -6.04
N GLY A 56 -20.97 -14.51 -4.71
CA GLY A 56 -21.28 -15.77 -4.04
C GLY A 56 -20.05 -16.57 -3.58
N GLU A 57 -18.86 -15.97 -3.60
CA GLU A 57 -17.65 -16.62 -3.10
C GLU A 57 -17.65 -16.69 -1.57
N GLN A 58 -17.68 -17.91 -1.01
CA GLN A 58 -17.77 -18.13 0.44
C GLN A 58 -16.38 -18.15 1.11
N ALA A 59 -16.24 -17.37 2.19
CA ALA A 59 -14.98 -17.18 2.92
C ALA A 59 -14.36 -18.49 3.48
N ALA A 60 -15.17 -19.52 3.77
CA ALA A 60 -14.73 -20.74 4.41
C ALA A 60 -13.96 -21.71 3.49
N ALA A 61 -14.13 -21.64 2.18
CA ALA A 61 -13.44 -22.52 1.21
C ALA A 61 -12.21 -21.87 0.56
N SER A 62 -11.97 -20.57 0.81
CA SER A 62 -11.26 -19.72 -0.14
C SER A 62 -10.01 -19.02 0.38
N ILE A 63 -9.49 -19.30 1.58
CA ILE A 63 -8.22 -18.67 2.04
C ILE A 63 -7.06 -18.91 1.04
N TRP A 64 -7.10 -20.03 0.31
CA TRP A 64 -6.15 -20.35 -0.77
C TRP A 64 -6.52 -19.79 -2.15
N LYS A 65 -7.78 -19.36 -2.36
CA LYS A 65 -8.29 -18.74 -3.61
C LYS A 65 -8.65 -17.26 -3.44
N THR A 66 -8.32 -16.67 -2.29
CA THR A 66 -8.80 -15.34 -1.91
C THR A 66 -8.34 -14.28 -2.91
N PRO A 67 -9.19 -13.27 -3.16
CA PRO A 67 -8.83 -12.06 -3.88
C PRO A 67 -7.53 -11.42 -3.38
N LEU A 68 -7.20 -11.56 -2.09
CA LEU A 68 -5.98 -11.03 -1.47
C LEU A 68 -4.68 -11.55 -2.12
N LEU A 69 -4.55 -12.86 -2.38
CA LEU A 69 -3.35 -13.43 -3.02
C LEU A 69 -3.26 -13.00 -4.48
N ASN A 70 -4.39 -13.01 -5.21
CA ASN A 70 -4.46 -12.51 -6.58
C ASN A 70 -4.14 -11.01 -6.65
N PHE A 71 -4.55 -10.24 -5.65
CA PHE A 71 -4.31 -8.81 -5.55
C PHE A 71 -2.83 -8.51 -5.27
N VAL A 72 -2.21 -9.27 -4.36
CA VAL A 72 -0.77 -9.20 -4.10
C VAL A 72 0.03 -9.64 -5.32
N GLN A 73 -0.40 -10.70 -6.02
CA GLN A 73 0.24 -11.14 -7.25
C GLN A 73 0.13 -10.09 -8.36
N ALA A 74 -1.06 -9.53 -8.60
CA ALA A 74 -1.27 -8.46 -9.58
C ALA A 74 -0.51 -7.17 -9.27
N TRP A 75 -0.17 -6.94 -7.99
CA TRP A 75 0.69 -5.82 -7.58
C TRP A 75 2.18 -6.09 -7.80
N ILE A 76 2.60 -7.36 -7.85
CA ILE A 76 4.00 -7.78 -8.02
C ILE A 76 4.34 -8.08 -9.50
N SER A 77 3.36 -8.47 -10.31
CA SER A 77 3.48 -8.71 -11.76
C SER A 77 3.35 -7.43 -12.59
#